data_AF-A0A482ZR32-F1
#
_entry.id   AF-A0A482ZR32-F1
#
_cell.length_a   1.000
_cell.length_b   1.000
_cell.length_c   1.000
_cell.angle_alpha   90.00
_cell.angle_beta   90.00
_cell.angle_gamma   90.00
#
_symmetry.space_group_name_H-M   'P 1'
#
loop_
_entity.id
_entity.type
_entity.pdbx_description
1 polymer ?
#
loop_
_entity_poly.entity_id
_entity_poly.type
_entity_poly.pdbx_seq_one_letter_code
_entity_poly.pdbx_strand_id
1 'polypeptide(L)'
;MSDDNIRQQMFDKHRDASLERMSYNYQAYDKAVLTLSIASLGFSFTFLKFVNDPHCVGWIITSWVLLFLAIIFILFSFCTGNKAIEKNIENAREYYLEEKDKSFEKPCNYNKSNTFLNNSAGILFVFGIGLFGIFAIYNI
;
A
#
# COMPACT_ATOMS: atom_id res chain seq x y z
N MET A 1 2.18 29.14 31.44
CA MET A 1 1.65 28.51 30.22
C MET A 1 0.33 27.87 30.63
N SER A 2 -0.79 28.21 29.99
CA SER A 2 -2.10 27.64 30.33
C SER A 2 -2.16 26.17 29.89
N ASP A 3 -2.83 25.30 30.65
CA ASP A 3 -2.99 23.87 30.32
C ASP A 3 -3.59 23.66 28.91
N ASP A 4 -4.47 24.57 28.48
CA ASP A 4 -5.06 24.58 27.14
C ASP A 4 -4.01 24.75 26.02
N ASN A 5 -2.97 25.56 26.28
CA ASN A 5 -1.88 25.79 25.33
C ASN A 5 -1.02 24.54 25.14
N ILE A 6 -0.82 23.76 26.21
CA ILE A 6 -0.07 22.49 26.17
C ILE A 6 -0.85 21.44 25.36
N ARG A 7 -2.17 21.36 25.54
CA ARG A 7 -3.02 20.40 24.82
C ARG A 7 -3.11 20.70 23.34
N GLN A 8 -3.24 21.97 22.98
CA GLN A 8 -3.16 22.43 21.60
C GLN A 8 -1.82 22.05 20.96
N GLN A 9 -0.71 22.31 21.66
CA GLN A 9 0.64 21.95 21.17
C GLN A 9 0.81 20.43 20.96
N MET A 10 0.28 19.61 21.87
CA MET A 10 0.31 18.15 21.75
C MET A 10 -0.51 17.66 20.55
N PHE A 11 -1.70 18.24 20.35
CA PHE A 11 -2.54 17.95 19.19
C PHE A 11 -1.85 18.33 17.87
N ASP A 12 -1.31 19.54 17.78
CA ASP A 12 -0.62 20.03 16.59
C ASP A 12 0.57 19.12 16.24
N LYS A 13 1.39 18.74 17.23
CA LYS A 13 2.49 17.79 17.03
C LYS A 13 2.01 16.42 16.52
N HIS A 14 0.91 15.90 17.05
CA HIS A 14 0.34 14.62 16.60
C HIS A 14 -0.21 14.70 15.16
N ARG A 15 -0.89 15.80 14.84
CA ARG A 15 -1.42 16.07 13.50
C ARG A 15 -0.28 16.17 12.50
N ASP A 16 0.75 16.96 12.80
CA ASP A 16 1.85 17.22 11.89
C ASP A 16 2.64 15.93 11.58
N ALA A 17 2.93 15.11 12.60
CA ALA A 17 3.53 13.78 12.40
C ALA A 17 2.64 12.82 11.58
N SER A 18 1.32 12.99 11.64
CA SER A 18 0.37 12.19 10.87
C SER A 18 0.26 12.65 9.41
N LEU A 19 0.30 13.97 9.17
CA LEU A 19 0.37 14.55 7.84
C LEU A 19 1.69 14.20 7.13
N GLU A 20 2.81 14.17 7.87
CA GLU A 20 4.10 13.74 7.33
C GLU A 20 4.02 12.29 6.81
N ARG A 21 3.46 11.37 7.61
CA ARG A 21 3.21 9.98 7.19
C ARG A 21 2.32 9.87 5.96
N MET A 22 1.29 10.70 5.88
CA MET A 22 0.39 10.74 4.72
C MET A 22 1.13 11.23 3.45
N SER A 23 2.01 12.25 3.57
CA SER A 23 2.87 12.70 2.47
C SER A 23 3.78 11.58 1.96
N TYR A 24 4.43 10.82 2.86
CA TYR A 24 5.22 9.66 2.45
C TYR A 24 4.39 8.60 1.73
N ASN A 25 3.18 8.30 2.20
CA ASN A 25 2.29 7.35 1.53
C ASN A 25 1.91 7.80 0.12
N TYR A 26 1.66 9.10 -0.10
CA TYR A 26 1.38 9.62 -1.44
C TYR A 26 2.58 9.46 -2.38
N GLN A 27 3.79 9.80 -1.91
CA GLN A 27 5.00 9.60 -2.71
C GLN A 27 5.24 8.12 -3.03
N ALA A 28 4.97 7.22 -2.09
CA ALA A 28 5.07 5.78 -2.30
C ALA A 28 4.01 5.25 -3.28
N TYR A 29 2.78 5.78 -3.20
CA TYR A 29 1.70 5.48 -4.14
C TYR A 29 2.09 5.87 -5.57
N ASP A 30 2.58 7.09 -5.78
CA ASP A 30 3.00 7.57 -7.10
C ASP A 30 4.09 6.69 -7.71
N LYS A 31 5.09 6.30 -6.89
CA LYS A 31 6.12 5.34 -7.32
C LYS A 31 5.54 3.99 -7.69
N ALA A 32 4.56 3.48 -6.93
CA ALA A 32 3.89 2.22 -7.24
C ALA A 32 3.08 2.30 -8.54
N VAL A 33 2.36 3.41 -8.79
CA VAL A 33 1.64 3.65 -10.05
C VAL A 33 2.61 3.75 -11.22
N LEU A 34 3.72 4.49 -11.08
CA LEU A 34 4.73 4.60 -12.12
C LEU A 34 5.35 3.23 -12.45
N THR A 35 5.62 2.42 -11.42
CA THR A 35 6.09 1.04 -11.58
C THR A 35 5.07 0.20 -12.35
N LEU A 36 3.78 0.32 -12.03
CA LEU A 36 2.71 -0.37 -12.73
C LEU A 36 2.64 0.02 -14.21
N SER A 37 2.80 1.32 -14.52
CA SER A 37 2.82 1.82 -15.89
C SER A 37 4.01 1.26 -16.67
N ILE A 38 5.20 1.24 -16.08
CA ILE A 38 6.40 0.67 -16.71
C ILE A 38 6.23 -0.84 -16.91
N ALA A 39 5.73 -1.56 -15.89
CA ALA A 39 5.46 -2.99 -15.98
C ALA A 39 4.42 -3.30 -17.08
N SER A 40 3.34 -2.51 -17.18
CA SER A 40 2.32 -2.68 -18.21
C SER A 40 2.88 -2.44 -19.62
N LEU A 41 3.75 -1.44 -19.80
CA LEU A 41 4.45 -1.24 -21.07
C LEU A 41 5.39 -2.40 -21.40
N GLY A 42 6.18 -2.87 -20.42
CA GLY A 42 7.04 -4.04 -20.57
C GLY A 42 6.24 -5.29 -20.94
N PHE A 43 5.05 -5.46 -20.34
CA PHE A 43 4.12 -6.53 -20.65
C PHE A 43 3.63 -6.46 -22.10
N SER A 44 3.20 -5.29 -22.56
CA SER A 44 2.79 -5.07 -23.95
C SER A 44 3.86 -5.50 -24.95
N PHE A 45 5.13 -5.10 -24.73
CA PHE A 45 6.24 -5.49 -25.60
C PHE A 45 6.57 -6.98 -25.55
N THR A 46 6.51 -7.57 -24.36
CA THR A 46 6.80 -8.99 -24.16
C THR A 46 5.76 -9.85 -24.86
N PHE A 47 4.47 -9.50 -24.74
CA PHE A 47 3.37 -10.20 -25.40
C PHE A 47 3.46 -10.12 -26.93
N LEU A 48 3.85 -8.96 -27.47
CA LEU A 48 4.11 -8.77 -28.91
C LEU A 48 5.25 -9.67 -29.43
N LYS A 49 6.26 -9.98 -28.61
CA LYS A 49 7.40 -10.83 -29.01
C LYS A 49 7.13 -12.33 -28.91
N PHE A 50 6.20 -12.76 -28.05
CA PHE A 50 5.92 -14.19 -27.80
C PHE A 50 5.00 -14.86 -28.84
N VAL A 51 4.79 -14.26 -30.01
CA VAL A 51 3.91 -14.78 -31.09
C VAL A 51 4.45 -16.05 -31.79
N ASN A 52 5.68 -16.51 -31.51
CA ASN A 52 6.21 -17.75 -32.07
C ASN A 52 6.56 -18.77 -30.95
N ASP A 53 5.60 -19.63 -30.60
CA ASP A 53 5.69 -20.87 -29.80
C ASP A 53 6.56 -20.89 -28.51
N PRO A 54 6.13 -20.23 -27.42
CA PRO A 54 6.72 -20.44 -26.10
C PRO A 54 6.16 -21.69 -25.40
N HIS A 55 7.04 -22.52 -24.84
CA HIS A 55 6.64 -23.59 -23.93
C HIS A 55 6.24 -23.01 -22.57
N CYS A 56 5.24 -23.62 -21.91
CA CYS A 56 4.82 -23.25 -20.54
C CYS A 56 4.38 -21.78 -20.35
N VAL A 57 3.75 -21.16 -21.36
CA VAL A 57 3.22 -19.78 -21.33
C VAL A 57 2.32 -19.49 -20.12
N GLY A 58 1.63 -20.52 -19.61
CA GLY A 58 0.80 -20.40 -18.42
C GLY A 58 1.56 -19.88 -17.19
N TRP A 59 2.80 -20.33 -16.98
CA TRP A 59 3.58 -19.93 -15.79
C TRP A 59 3.98 -18.46 -15.81
N ILE A 60 4.42 -17.96 -16.97
CA ILE A 60 4.75 -16.54 -17.11
C ILE A 60 3.48 -15.68 -16.95
N ILE A 61 2.36 -16.06 -17.58
CA ILE A 61 1.09 -15.32 -17.44
C ILE A 61 0.64 -15.30 -15.97
N THR A 62 0.64 -16.44 -15.27
CA THR A 62 0.25 -16.50 -13.85
C THR A 62 1.17 -15.66 -12.98
N SER A 63 2.48 -15.73 -13.21
CA SER A 63 3.46 -14.87 -12.53
C SER A 63 3.11 -13.39 -12.70
N TRP A 64 2.90 -12.93 -13.95
CA TRP A 64 2.56 -11.53 -14.23
C TRP A 64 1.25 -11.11 -13.56
N VAL A 65 0.22 -11.96 -13.59
CA VAL A 65 -1.05 -11.68 -12.91
C VAL A 65 -0.86 -11.54 -11.40
N LEU A 66 -0.07 -12.42 -10.77
CA LEU A 66 0.24 -12.33 -9.34
C LEU A 66 1.00 -11.06 -8.98
N LEU A 67 2.00 -10.69 -9.78
CA LEU A 67 2.78 -9.46 -9.58
C LEU A 67 1.91 -8.21 -9.77
N PHE A 68 1.06 -8.20 -10.80
CA PHE A 68 0.10 -7.13 -11.04
C PHE A 68 -0.89 -6.98 -9.87
N LEU A 69 -1.43 -8.11 -9.39
CA LEU A 69 -2.35 -8.12 -8.25
C LEU A 69 -1.67 -7.65 -6.95
N ALA A 70 -0.39 -8.01 -6.74
CA ALA A 70 0.39 -7.53 -5.61
C ALA A 70 0.52 -6.00 -5.63
N ILE A 71 0.80 -5.39 -6.78
CA ILE A 71 0.88 -3.94 -6.92
C ILE A 71 -0.48 -3.29 -6.65
N ILE A 72 -1.58 -3.84 -7.17
CA ILE A 72 -2.94 -3.36 -6.89
C ILE A 72 -3.22 -3.36 -5.38
N PHE A 73 -2.84 -4.43 -4.68
CA PHE A 73 -3.06 -4.54 -3.24
C PHE A 73 -2.25 -3.49 -2.46
N ILE A 74 -1.03 -3.17 -2.90
CA ILE A 74 -0.22 -2.08 -2.34
C ILE A 74 -0.92 -0.72 -2.55
N LEU A 75 -1.48 -0.46 -3.74
CA LEU A 75 -2.22 0.78 -4.02
C LEU A 75 -3.45 0.93 -3.10
N PHE A 76 -4.23 -0.15 -2.93
CA PHE A 76 -5.35 -0.15 -2.00
C PHE A 76 -4.92 -0.03 -0.53
N SER A 77 -3.77 -0.59 -0.17
CA SER A 77 -3.19 -0.45 1.16
C SER A 77 -2.90 1.02 1.45
N PHE A 78 -2.23 1.75 0.56
CA PHE A 78 -1.97 3.19 0.77
C PHE A 78 -3.26 4.01 0.92
N CYS A 79 -4.28 3.75 0.09
CA CYS A 79 -5.58 4.42 0.20
C CYS A 79 -6.25 4.14 1.56
N THR A 80 -6.25 2.89 2.00
CA THR A 80 -6.84 2.47 3.28
C THR A 80 -6.04 3.00 4.48
N GLY A 81 -4.71 3.02 4.38
CA GLY A 81 -3.81 3.59 5.38
C GLY A 81 -4.01 5.09 5.55
N ASN A 82 -4.18 5.84 4.45
CA ASN A 82 -4.46 7.28 4.50
C ASN A 82 -5.80 7.58 5.21
N LYS A 83 -6.85 6.79 4.94
CA LYS A 83 -8.12 6.90 5.68
C LYS A 83 -7.97 6.58 7.17
N ALA A 84 -7.12 5.62 7.52
CA ALA A 84 -6.84 5.31 8.92
C ALA A 84 -6.13 6.47 9.62
N ILE A 85 -5.18 7.13 8.95
CA ILE A 85 -4.48 8.32 9.46
C ILE A 85 -5.47 9.47 9.67
N GLU A 86 -6.35 9.74 8.71
CA GLU A 86 -7.39 10.77 8.83
C GLU A 86 -8.28 10.51 10.06
N LYS A 87 -8.73 9.27 10.25
CA LYS A 87 -9.54 8.90 11.42
C LYS A 87 -8.78 9.04 12.73
N ASN A 88 -7.48 8.75 12.74
CA ASN A 88 -6.64 8.93 13.93
C ASN A 88 -6.45 10.40 14.28
N ILE A 89 -6.33 11.30 13.30
CA ILE A 89 -6.26 12.76 13.54
C ILE A 89 -7.58 13.25 14.13
N GLU A 90 -8.72 12.78 13.63
CA GLU A 90 -10.04 13.11 14.19
C GLU A 90 -10.18 12.62 15.64
N ASN A 91 -9.83 11.36 15.91
CA ASN A 91 -9.84 10.81 17.27
C ASN A 91 -8.89 11.56 18.22
N ALA A 92 -7.71 11.97 17.74
CA ALA A 92 -6.77 12.77 18.51
C ALA A 92 -7.33 14.16 18.82
N ARG A 93 -8.07 14.78 17.88
CA ARG A 93 -8.76 16.06 18.13
C ARG A 93 -9.77 15.92 19.26
N GLU A 94 -10.63 14.90 19.20
CA GLU A 94 -11.63 14.62 20.25
C GLU A 94 -10.97 14.39 21.61
N TYR A 95 -9.81 13.72 21.64
CA TYR A 95 -9.08 13.45 22.88
C TYR A 95 -8.41 14.71 23.47
N TYR A 96 -7.62 15.43 22.66
CA TYR A 96 -6.82 16.56 23.15
C TYR A 96 -7.64 17.83 23.36
N LEU A 97 -8.64 18.12 22.50
CA LEU A 97 -9.39 19.38 22.52
C LEU A 97 -10.78 19.26 23.15
N GLU A 98 -11.42 18.09 23.08
CA GLU A 98 -12.79 17.89 23.59
C GLU A 98 -12.84 17.07 24.90
N GLU A 99 -11.67 16.74 25.46
CA GLU A 99 -11.51 15.93 26.68
C GLU A 99 -12.24 14.58 26.67
N LYS A 100 -12.48 14.01 25.48
CA LYS A 100 -13.13 12.71 25.36
C LYS A 100 -12.09 11.60 25.52
N ASP A 101 -11.75 11.26 26.76
CA ASP A 101 -10.70 10.28 27.11
C ASP A 101 -10.82 8.94 26.37
N LYS A 102 -12.03 8.50 26.04
CA LYS A 102 -12.28 7.22 25.34
C LYS A 102 -12.12 7.26 23.82
N SER A 103 -11.88 8.44 23.23
CA SER A 103 -11.81 8.56 21.77
C SER A 103 -10.48 8.09 21.17
N PHE A 104 -9.39 8.09 21.94
CA PHE A 104 -8.08 7.60 21.47
C PHE A 104 -8.04 6.08 21.28
N GLU A 105 -8.84 5.31 22.05
CA GLU A 105 -8.83 3.85 22.03
C GLU A 105 -9.79 3.23 20.99
N LYS A 106 -10.52 4.05 20.22
CA LYS A 106 -11.48 3.53 19.24
C LYS A 106 -10.75 2.70 18.18
N PRO A 107 -11.07 1.40 18.02
CA PRO A 107 -10.39 0.55 17.05
C PRO A 107 -10.67 1.03 15.62
N CYS A 108 -9.61 1.37 14.91
CA CYS A 108 -9.70 1.76 13.51
C CYS A 108 -9.73 0.51 12.62
N ASN A 109 -10.92 0.15 12.11
CA ASN A 109 -11.08 -0.99 11.20
C ASN A 109 -10.20 -0.89 9.95
N TYR A 110 -9.87 0.33 9.51
CA TYR A 110 -8.96 0.57 8.40
C TYR A 110 -7.54 0.06 8.65
N ASN A 111 -7.04 0.06 9.89
CA ASN A 111 -5.72 -0.50 10.19
C ASN A 111 -5.66 -2.01 9.96
N LYS A 112 -6.73 -2.74 10.32
CA LYS A 112 -6.81 -4.19 10.09
C LYS A 112 -6.83 -4.50 8.60
N SER A 113 -7.68 -3.81 7.84
CA SER A 113 -7.76 -3.96 6.39
C SER A 113 -6.44 -3.60 5.71
N ASN A 114 -5.78 -2.52 6.15
CA ASN A 114 -4.49 -2.11 5.62
C ASN A 114 -3.39 -3.18 5.83
N THR A 115 -3.34 -3.77 7.03
CA THR A 115 -2.39 -4.84 7.35
C THR A 115 -2.64 -6.08 6.51
N PHE A 116 -3.92 -6.46 6.35
CA PHE A 116 -4.30 -7.59 5.50
C PHE A 116 -3.88 -7.39 4.03
N LEU A 117 -4.13 -6.20 3.47
CA LEU A 117 -3.74 -5.86 2.10
C LEU A 117 -2.22 -5.92 1.90
N ASN A 118 -1.44 -5.35 2.82
CA ASN A 118 0.02 -5.39 2.75
C ASN A 118 0.57 -6.81 2.83
N ASN A 119 0.10 -7.62 3.78
CA ASN A 119 0.55 -9.00 3.91
C ASN A 119 0.19 -9.82 2.66
N SER A 120 -1.03 -9.64 2.15
CA SER A 120 -1.48 -10.33 0.94
C SER A 120 -0.65 -9.92 -0.28
N ALA A 121 -0.32 -8.64 -0.43
CA ALA A 121 0.56 -8.16 -1.50
C ALA A 121 1.94 -8.80 -1.44
N GLY A 122 2.55 -8.88 -0.25
CA GLY A 122 3.85 -9.51 -0.05
C GLY A 122 3.85 -10.99 -0.46
N ILE A 123 2.81 -11.73 -0.05
CA ILE A 123 2.64 -13.15 -0.42
C ILE A 123 2.51 -13.30 -1.94
N LEU A 124 1.62 -12.54 -2.57
CA LEU A 124 1.41 -12.56 -4.03
C LEU A 124 2.70 -12.25 -4.79
N PHE A 125 3.49 -11.29 -4.30
CA PHE A 125 4.75 -10.89 -4.90
C PHE A 125 5.79 -12.03 -4.86
N VAL A 126 5.97 -12.68 -3.71
CA VAL A 126 6.91 -13.79 -3.54
C VAL A 126 6.55 -14.96 -4.47
N PHE A 127 5.27 -15.34 -4.52
CA PHE A 127 4.80 -16.40 -5.43
C PHE A 127 4.95 -16.01 -6.90
N GLY A 128 4.66 -14.74 -7.25
CA GLY A 128 4.84 -14.21 -8.59
C GLY A 128 6.29 -14.31 -9.07
N ILE A 129 7.26 -13.80 -8.29
CA ILE A 129 8.69 -13.90 -8.61
C ILE A 129 9.16 -15.36 -8.69
N GLY A 130 8.69 -16.23 -7.79
CA GLY A 130 9.04 -17.65 -7.82
C GLY A 130 8.63 -18.31 -9.12
N LEU A 131 7.39 -18.10 -9.56
CA LEU A 131 6.88 -18.62 -10.84
C LEU A 131 7.62 -18.02 -12.05
N PHE A 132 7.94 -16.72 -12.01
CA PHE A 132 8.75 -16.08 -13.04
C PHE A 132 10.12 -16.77 -13.18
N GLY A 133 10.81 -17.00 -12.06
CA GLY A 133 12.12 -17.64 -12.05
C GLY A 133 12.08 -19.07 -12.57
N ILE A 134 11.06 -19.86 -12.18
CA ILE A 134 10.86 -21.22 -12.69
C ILE A 134 10.65 -21.21 -14.21
N PHE A 135 9.80 -20.31 -14.72
CA PHE A 135 9.58 -20.16 -16.15
C PHE A 135 10.88 -19.79 -16.89
N ALA A 136 11.65 -18.85 -16.35
CA ALA A 136 12.91 -18.41 -16.94
C ALA A 136 13.92 -19.56 -17.03
N ILE A 137 14.10 -20.35 -15.96
CA ILE A 137 15.02 -21.50 -15.96
C ILE A 137 14.59 -22.56 -17.00
N TYR A 138 13.29 -22.78 -17.17
CA TYR A 138 12.78 -23.78 -18.11
C TYR A 138 12.87 -23.36 -19.58
N ASN A 139 12.95 -22.06 -19.86
CA ASN A 139 12.96 -21.49 -21.22
C ASN A 139 14.30 -20.84 -21.61
N ILE A 140 15.33 -20.97 -20.77
CA ILE A 140 16.74 -20.74 -21.11
C ILE A 140 17.29 -22.02 -21.72
#